data_AF-A0A1S9CMY1-F1
#
_entry.id   AF-A0A1S9CMY1-F1
#
_cell.length_a   1.000
_cell.length_b   1.000
_cell.length_c   1.000
_cell.angle_alpha   90.00
_cell.angle_beta   90.00
_cell.angle_gamma   90.00
#
_symmetry.space_group_name_H-M   'P 1'
#
loop_
_entity.id
_entity.type
_entity.pdbx_description
1 polymer ?
#
loop_
_entity_poly.entity_id
_entity_poly.type
_entity_poly.pdbx_seq_one_letter_code
_entity_poly.pdbx_strand_id
1 'polypeptide(L)'
;MELKIFEFISSVIEKLENMKMDLDIACREIEIYFESILKRKSEGYININSRVKSRDSLKEKILRYDYYNKYETVENLYANLSDLIGVRLE
;
A
#
# COMPACT_ATOMS: atom_id res chain seq x y z
N MET A 1 -15.89 3.71 22.83
CA MET A 1 -15.87 3.66 21.36
C MET A 1 -14.49 4.02 20.81
N GLU A 2 -13.88 5.11 21.26
CA GLU A 2 -12.51 5.50 20.86
C GLU A 2 -11.47 4.40 21.05
N LEU A 3 -11.52 3.65 22.15
CA LEU A 3 -10.58 2.55 22.41
C LEU A 3 -10.61 1.49 21.30
N LYS A 4 -11.81 1.10 20.84
CA LYS A 4 -11.98 0.10 19.78
C LYS A 4 -11.46 0.59 18.43
N ILE A 5 -11.63 1.88 18.13
CA ILE A 5 -11.09 2.51 16.91
C ILE A 5 -9.56 2.49 16.96
N PHE A 6 -8.97 2.84 18.11
CA PHE A 6 -7.53 2.83 18.30
C PHE A 6 -6.94 1.42 18.18
N GLU A 7 -7.60 0.42 18.78
CA GLU A 7 -7.22 -0.99 18.65
C GLU A 7 -7.28 -1.44 17.19
N PHE A 8 -8.38 -1.17 16.49
CA PHE A 8 -8.53 -1.52 15.08
C PHE A 8 -7.42 -0.89 14.21
N ILE A 9 -7.18 0.42 14.34
CA ILE A 9 -6.11 1.10 13.60
C ILE A 9 -4.75 0.50 13.94
N SER A 10 -4.48 0.20 15.21
CA SER A 10 -3.21 -0.38 15.64
C SER A 10 -2.99 -1.76 15.00
N SER A 11 -4.00 -2.62 14.98
CA SER A 11 -3.93 -3.94 14.33
C SER A 11 -3.72 -3.83 12.82
N VAL A 12 -4.36 -2.85 12.16
CA VAL A 12 -4.11 -2.58 10.74
C VAL A 12 -2.65 -2.19 10.52
N ILE A 13 -2.12 -1.25 11.31
CA ILE A 13 -0.72 -0.82 11.16
C ILE A 13 0.27 -1.94 11.48
N GLU A 14 0.01 -2.75 12.49
CA GLU A 14 0.86 -3.90 12.83
C GLU A 14 0.94 -4.89 11.67
N LYS A 15 -0.20 -5.18 11.02
CA LYS A 15 -0.23 -6.03 9.83
C LYS A 15 0.58 -5.44 8.67
N LEU A 16 0.53 -4.11 8.46
CA LEU A 16 1.34 -3.43 7.45
C LEU A 16 2.83 -3.66 7.68
N GLU A 17 3.29 -3.44 8.91
CA GLU A 17 4.72 -3.59 9.25
C GLU A 17 5.16 -5.05 9.15
N ASN A 18 4.31 -6.01 9.55
CA ASN A 18 4.60 -7.44 9.41
C ASN A 18 4.76 -7.87 7.94
N MET A 19 3.99 -7.29 7.02
CA MET A 19 4.06 -7.59 5.59
C MET A 19 5.09 -6.73 4.84
N LYS A 20 5.76 -5.80 5.52
CA LYS A 20 6.58 -4.77 4.86
C LYS A 20 7.67 -5.33 3.97
N MET A 21 8.36 -6.38 4.45
CA MET A 21 9.42 -7.03 3.68
C MET A 21 8.88 -7.64 2.38
N ASP A 22 7.75 -8.33 2.44
CA ASP A 22 7.10 -8.92 1.26
C ASP A 22 6.61 -7.83 0.29
N LEU A 23 6.08 -6.74 0.81
CA LEU A 23 5.64 -5.59 0.02
C LEU A 23 6.80 -4.87 -0.67
N ASP A 24 7.95 -4.73 0.01
CA ASP A 24 9.16 -4.15 -0.56
C ASP A 24 9.75 -5.05 -1.67
N ILE A 25 9.68 -6.38 -1.51
CA ILE A 25 10.04 -7.33 -2.56
C ILE A 25 9.10 -7.16 -3.76
N ALA A 26 7.78 -7.15 -3.54
CA ALA A 26 6.80 -6.97 -4.59
C ALA A 26 6.96 -5.63 -5.33
N CYS A 27 7.24 -4.54 -4.62
CA CYS A 27 7.59 -3.24 -5.19
C CYS A 27 8.74 -3.35 -6.20
N ARG A 28 9.84 -3.98 -5.78
CA ARG A 28 11.03 -4.18 -6.62
C ARG A 28 10.74 -5.06 -7.84
N GLU A 29 9.96 -6.13 -7.67
CA GLU A 29 9.56 -6.98 -8.79
C GLU A 29 8.71 -6.23 -9.81
N ILE A 30 7.79 -5.39 -9.34
CA ILE A 30 6.94 -4.55 -10.19
C ILE A 30 7.79 -3.53 -10.96
N GLU A 31 8.76 -2.88 -10.32
CA GLU A 31 9.69 -1.95 -10.99
C GLU A 31 10.46 -2.66 -12.10
N ILE A 32 11.08 -3.80 -11.80
CA ILE A 32 11.84 -4.61 -12.77
C ILE A 32 10.93 -5.04 -13.94
N TYR A 33 9.71 -5.45 -13.65
CA TYR A 33 8.74 -5.84 -14.67
C TYR A 33 8.42 -4.69 -15.62
N PHE A 34 8.06 -3.51 -15.09
CA PHE A 34 7.77 -2.35 -15.93
C PHE A 34 9.00 -1.86 -16.69
N GLU A 35 10.18 -1.85 -16.08
CA GLU A 35 11.43 -1.53 -16.77
C GLU A 35 11.65 -2.45 -17.98
N SER A 36 11.41 -3.75 -17.81
CA SER A 36 11.58 -4.74 -18.89
C SER A 36 10.61 -4.54 -20.05
N ILE A 37 9.40 -4.03 -19.79
CA ILE A 37 8.40 -3.73 -20.82
C ILE A 37 8.75 -2.44 -21.54
N LEU A 38 9.12 -1.40 -20.79
CA LEU A 38 9.34 -0.06 -21.32
C LEU A 38 10.66 0.05 -22.07
N LYS A 39 11.74 -0.61 -21.62
CA LYS A 39 13.01 -0.73 -22.38
C LYS A 39 12.83 -1.31 -23.78
N ARG A 40 11.81 -2.15 -23.99
CA ARG A 40 11.49 -2.71 -25.31
C ARG A 40 10.72 -1.75 -26.23
N LYS A 41 10.17 -0.66 -25.68
CA LYS A 41 9.20 0.21 -26.38
C LYS A 41 9.58 1.68 -26.46
N SER A 42 10.47 2.22 -25.62
CA SER A 42 10.74 3.66 -25.58
C SER A 42 12.18 4.03 -25.94
N GLU A 43 12.32 5.06 -26.79
CA GLU A 43 13.59 5.77 -27.06
C GLU A 43 13.92 6.83 -25.98
N GLY A 44 13.04 7.00 -24.97
CA GLY A 44 13.22 7.94 -23.85
C GLY A 44 13.43 7.23 -22.50
N TYR A 45 14.11 7.92 -21.59
CA TYR A 45 14.27 7.49 -20.19
C TYR A 45 12.96 7.73 -19.43
N ILE A 46 12.29 6.64 -19.02
CA ILE A 46 11.11 6.67 -18.13
C ILE A 46 11.59 6.29 -16.74
N ASN A 47 11.25 7.09 -15.73
CA ASN A 47 11.51 6.80 -14.33
C ASN A 47 10.37 5.96 -13.76
N ILE A 48 10.72 4.87 -13.10
CA ILE A 48 9.76 3.93 -12.51
C ILE A 48 10.04 3.88 -11.02
N ASN A 49 9.07 4.29 -10.22
CA ASN A 49 9.19 4.29 -8.78
C ASN A 49 7.96 3.66 -8.14
N SER A 50 8.18 2.68 -7.30
CA SER A 50 7.17 2.04 -6.49
C SER A 50 7.38 2.37 -5.01
N ARG A 51 6.28 2.44 -4.27
CA ARG A 51 6.33 2.64 -2.82
C ARG A 51 5.27 1.83 -2.12
N VAL A 52 5.65 1.28 -0.97
CA VAL A 52 4.68 0.78 0.00
C VAL A 52 4.05 1.98 0.72
N LYS A 53 2.75 1.90 0.98
CA LYS A 53 2.04 2.92 1.75
C LYS A 53 2.64 3.05 3.15
N SER A 54 2.92 4.28 3.60
CA SER A 54 3.44 4.49 4.95
C SER A 54 2.37 4.32 6.02
N ARG A 55 2.81 3.99 7.24
CA ARG A 55 1.97 3.92 8.45
C ARG A 55 1.08 5.15 8.60
N ASP A 56 1.65 6.34 8.53
CA ASP A 56 0.91 7.59 8.75
C ASP A 56 -0.13 7.83 7.66
N SER A 57 0.23 7.55 6.40
CA SER A 57 -0.72 7.66 5.27
C SER A 57 -1.84 6.63 5.35
N LEU A 58 -1.58 5.42 5.84
CA LEU A 58 -2.62 4.40 6.04
C LEU A 58 -3.56 4.81 7.18
N LYS A 59 -3.01 5.26 8.32
CA LYS A 59 -3.79 5.77 9.45
C LYS A 59 -4.69 6.94 9.02
N GLU A 60 -4.15 7.91 8.31
CA GLU A 60 -4.92 9.05 7.81
C GLU A 60 -6.03 8.60 6.85
N LYS A 61 -5.74 7.65 5.95
CA LYS A 61 -6.75 7.09 5.03
C LYS A 61 -7.89 6.40 5.78
N ILE A 62 -7.58 5.62 6.82
CA ILE A 62 -8.59 4.93 7.63
C ILE A 62 -9.54 5.94 8.30
N LEU A 63 -8.98 7.02 8.85
CA LEU A 63 -9.76 8.07 9.50
C LEU A 63 -10.58 8.88 8.49
N ARG A 64 -9.95 9.28 7.37
CA ARG A 64 -10.57 10.13 6.33
C ARG A 64 -11.76 9.45 5.67
N TYR A 65 -11.71 8.13 5.49
CA TYR A 65 -12.76 7.36 4.80
C TYR A 65 -13.60 6.49 5.73
N ASP A 66 -13.47 6.67 7.05
CA ASP A 66 -14.27 5.96 8.05
C ASP A 66 -14.17 4.42 7.96
N TYR A 67 -12.98 3.92 7.59
CA TYR A 67 -12.79 2.50 7.29
C TYR A 67 -12.98 1.58 8.51
N TYR A 68 -12.82 2.11 9.72
CA TYR A 68 -13.07 1.39 10.96
C TYR A 68 -14.56 1.10 11.20
N ASN A 69 -15.47 1.86 10.58
CA ASN A 69 -16.90 1.56 10.58
C ASN A 69 -17.32 0.75 9.34
N LYS A 70 -16.59 0.92 8.23
CA LYS A 70 -16.91 0.27 6.94
C LYS A 70 -16.48 -1.19 6.88
N TYR A 71 -15.39 -1.55 7.53
CA TYR A 71 -14.83 -2.90 7.48
C TYR A 71 -14.81 -3.52 8.87
N GLU A 72 -15.47 -4.66 9.02
CA GLU A 72 -15.57 -5.38 10.29
C GLU A 72 -14.25 -6.01 10.75
N THR A 73 -13.36 -6.33 9.80
CA THR A 73 -12.07 -6.99 10.08
C THR A 73 -10.92 -6.31 9.35
N VAL A 74 -9.72 -6.44 9.91
CA VAL A 74 -8.47 -5.96 9.30
C VAL A 74 -8.28 -6.60 7.92
N GLU A 75 -8.57 -7.90 7.80
CA GLU A 75 -8.49 -8.68 6.55
C GLU A 75 -9.37 -8.07 5.45
N ASN A 76 -10.62 -7.73 5.80
CA ASN A 76 -11.55 -7.15 4.84
C ASN A 76 -11.09 -5.75 4.38
N LEU A 77 -10.51 -4.96 5.29
CA LEU A 77 -9.91 -3.67 4.93
C LEU A 77 -8.77 -3.84 3.92
N TYR A 78 -7.85 -4.78 4.15
CA TYR A 78 -6.72 -5.03 3.26
C TYR A 78 -7.15 -5.58 1.90
N ALA A 79 -8.15 -6.47 1.86
CA ALA A 79 -8.71 -7.00 0.62
C ALA A 79 -9.32 -5.90 -0.28
N ASN A 80 -9.74 -4.78 0.32
CA ASN A 80 -10.33 -3.64 -0.37
C ASN A 80 -9.38 -2.43 -0.48
N LEU A 81 -8.11 -2.57 -0.09
CA LEU A 81 -7.14 -1.49 -0.16
C LEU A 81 -6.47 -1.48 -1.54
N SER A 82 -6.80 -0.49 -2.36
CA SER A 82 -6.33 -0.41 -3.75
C SER A 82 -4.89 0.09 -3.92
N ASP A 83 -4.32 0.74 -2.91
CA ASP A 83 -3.07 1.52 -3.00
C ASP A 83 -2.09 1.15 -1.89
N LEU A 84 -2.03 -0.14 -1.54
CA LEU A 84 -1.03 -0.68 -0.62
C LEU A 84 0.37 -0.53 -1.22
N ILE A 85 0.50 -0.85 -2.51
CA ILE A 85 1.66 -0.54 -3.35
C ILE A 85 1.22 0.51 -4.36
N GLY A 86 1.91 1.65 -4.39
CA GLY A 86 1.72 2.67 -5.40
C GLY A 86 2.87 2.66 -6.39
N VAL A 87 2.58 2.60 -7.69
CA VAL A 87 3.56 2.63 -8.77
C VAL A 87 3.39 3.93 -9.57
N ARG A 88 4.48 4.60 -9.89
CA ARG A 88 4.53 5.80 -10.72
C ARG A 88 5.47 5.59 -11.90
N LEU A 89 5.01 5.99 -13.08
CA LEU A 89 5.75 5.99 -14.33
C LEU A 89 5.79 7.45 -14.79
N GLU A 90 6.96 8.08 -14.73
CA GLU A 90 7.18 9.52 -14.99
C GLU A 90 8.23 9.75 -16.07
#